data_AF-A0AA39PFF2-F1
#
_entry.id   AF-A0AA39PFF2-F1
#
_cell.length_a   1.000
_cell.length_b   1.000
_cell.length_c   1.000
_cell.angle_alpha   90.00
_cell.angle_beta   90.00
_cell.angle_gamma   90.00
#
_symmetry.space_group_name_H-M   'P 1'
#
loop_
_entity.id
_entity.type
_entity.pdbx_description
1 polymer ?
#
loop_
_entity_poly.entity_id
_entity_poly.type
_entity_poly.pdbx_seq_one_letter_code
_entity_poly.pdbx_strand_id
1 'polypeptide(L)'
;MVIPPRHVWDLHANQVVPYWVASEYPWAISHVWVDDNEIKREMTPINGYEWPVPMPKDADLDLIRIELLNLGAKYIWLDMLCLRQEGQEWDRREALRKEEWKLDLPTIGWVYVKADKVVCYLSGLGLPLSFRSDDDFEDDQCWFNRAWTLQETPDKPLIAGKTCDDSVIDERFMTKDMQRRLDDQLEPLLQIQLPRSFAEIGRRLGTDTRFSLLSQMQKRKATNPVDKIAGLVYISGARHIPIYDAEQSEEDAWAELMNVSDDLRAEFFFLYPKPGNRNESWQPTWQQVMEDEFPRPQPGCWGFPRVYWVRKWGDRYLGPRIDTCTVRGLADVSENARHGELTVKKGSRAEYTFEIIADHSYPIPDGVYTLLGSISHFPQERTFWVVGIIEEPEEKFQEVSVFRMADDRKISRLKKLNVYRKTTTWLL
;
A
#
# COMPACT_ATOMS: atom_id res chain seq x y z
N MET A 1 -12.35 1.45 -9.27
CA MET A 1 -13.59 0.65 -9.38
C MET A 1 -13.90 0.10 -7.99
N VAL A 2 -15.17 -0.09 -7.63
CA VAL A 2 -15.58 -0.51 -6.28
C VAL A 2 -16.27 -1.86 -6.39
N ILE A 3 -15.70 -2.92 -5.82
CA ILE A 3 -16.30 -4.26 -5.84
C ILE A 3 -16.56 -4.68 -4.39
N PRO A 4 -17.85 -4.80 -3.98
CA PRO A 4 -18.19 -5.30 -2.64
C PRO A 4 -17.87 -6.80 -2.52
N PRO A 5 -17.77 -7.34 -1.30
CA PRO A 5 -17.56 -8.77 -1.10
C PRO A 5 -18.72 -9.57 -1.67
N ARG A 6 -18.49 -10.83 -2.02
CA ARG A 6 -19.55 -11.73 -2.50
C ARG A 6 -20.54 -12.07 -1.40
N HIS A 7 -20.02 -12.32 -0.21
CA HIS A 7 -20.80 -12.84 0.92
C HIS A 7 -20.53 -12.04 2.19
N VAL A 8 -21.48 -12.12 3.11
CA VAL A 8 -21.38 -11.64 4.49
C VAL A 8 -22.06 -12.64 5.42
N TRP A 9 -21.61 -12.71 6.67
CA TRP A 9 -22.25 -13.47 7.73
C TRP A 9 -23.35 -12.63 8.38
N ASP A 10 -24.61 -13.04 8.19
CA ASP A 10 -25.75 -12.52 8.95
C ASP A 10 -25.76 -13.16 10.35
N LEU A 11 -25.46 -12.37 11.36
CA LEU A 11 -25.38 -12.85 12.74
C LEU A 11 -26.75 -13.21 13.31
N HIS A 12 -27.84 -12.61 12.84
CA HIS A 12 -29.17 -12.96 13.35
C HIS A 12 -29.63 -14.31 12.79
N ALA A 13 -29.45 -14.54 11.49
CA ALA A 13 -29.76 -15.80 10.83
C ALA A 13 -28.72 -16.90 11.11
N ASN A 14 -27.52 -16.53 11.58
CA ASN A 14 -26.34 -17.38 11.70
C ASN A 14 -25.97 -18.09 10.38
N GLN A 15 -26.01 -17.34 9.28
CA GLN A 15 -25.77 -17.85 7.93
C GLN A 15 -24.97 -16.87 7.09
N VAL A 16 -24.12 -17.40 6.22
CA VAL A 16 -23.44 -16.65 5.16
C VAL A 16 -24.44 -16.44 4.04
N VAL A 17 -24.67 -15.18 3.68
CA VAL A 17 -25.61 -14.75 2.66
C VAL A 17 -24.91 -13.87 1.62
N PRO A 18 -25.44 -13.78 0.39
CA PRO A 18 -24.93 -12.83 -0.59
C PRO A 18 -24.97 -11.40 -0.06
N TYR A 19 -23.92 -10.61 -0.32
CA TYR A 19 -23.78 -9.24 0.19
C TYR A 19 -24.97 -8.33 -0.13
N TRP A 20 -25.62 -8.50 -1.28
CA TRP A 20 -26.76 -7.66 -1.69
C TRP A 20 -28.01 -7.80 -0.79
N VAL A 21 -28.02 -8.79 0.11
CA VAL A 21 -29.04 -8.94 1.15
C VAL A 21 -28.78 -8.01 2.34
N ALA A 22 -27.52 -7.61 2.57
CA ALA A 22 -27.14 -6.73 3.67
C ALA A 22 -27.79 -5.34 3.48
N SER A 23 -28.48 -4.88 4.53
CA SER A 23 -29.15 -3.58 4.55
C SER A 23 -28.23 -2.42 4.97
N GLU A 24 -27.01 -2.73 5.41
CA GLU A 24 -25.97 -1.80 5.86
C GLU A 24 -24.58 -2.36 5.53
N TYR A 25 -23.53 -1.53 5.61
CA TYR A 25 -22.17 -2.00 5.43
C TYR A 25 -21.81 -2.98 6.55
N PRO A 26 -21.22 -4.16 6.23
CA PRO A 26 -20.85 -5.12 7.24
C PRO A 26 -19.73 -4.54 8.11
N TRP A 27 -19.70 -4.96 9.37
CA TRP A 27 -18.47 -4.89 10.15
C TRP A 27 -17.47 -5.90 9.59
N ALA A 28 -16.18 -5.72 9.86
CA ALA A 28 -15.16 -6.67 9.45
C ALA A 28 -14.46 -7.27 10.67
N ILE A 29 -13.98 -8.50 10.54
CA ILE A 29 -13.04 -9.08 11.50
C ILE A 29 -11.67 -9.11 10.84
N SER A 30 -10.69 -8.54 11.52
CA SER A 30 -9.28 -8.81 11.25
C SER A 30 -8.80 -9.80 12.31
N HIS A 31 -8.15 -10.87 11.90
CA HIS A 31 -7.59 -11.82 12.84
C HIS A 31 -6.28 -12.37 12.30
N VAL A 32 -5.55 -13.04 13.18
CA VAL A 32 -4.41 -13.83 12.75
C VAL A 32 -4.72 -15.32 12.75
N TRP A 33 -4.01 -16.04 11.89
CA TRP A 33 -4.00 -17.51 11.88
C TRP A 33 -3.08 -18.00 12.99
N VAL A 34 -3.52 -19.01 13.73
CA VAL A 34 -2.67 -19.75 14.67
C VAL A 34 -1.92 -20.86 13.95
N ASP A 35 -1.03 -21.56 14.65
CA ASP A 35 -0.26 -22.67 14.08
C ASP A 35 -1.18 -23.71 13.44
N ASP A 36 -0.78 -24.30 12.31
CA ASP A 36 -1.59 -25.30 11.60
C ASP A 36 -1.96 -26.49 12.50
N ASN A 37 -1.14 -26.84 13.48
CA ASN A 37 -1.45 -27.89 14.45
C ASN A 37 -2.49 -27.46 15.48
N GLU A 38 -2.75 -26.17 15.63
CA GLU A 38 -3.77 -25.57 16.51
C GLU A 38 -5.04 -25.17 15.75
N ILE A 39 -5.06 -25.31 14.43
CA ILE A 39 -6.25 -25.12 13.60
C ILE A 39 -7.08 -26.41 13.55
N LYS A 40 -8.39 -26.28 13.78
CA LYS A 40 -9.39 -27.28 13.40
C LYS A 40 -10.13 -26.83 12.14
N ARG A 41 -10.51 -27.79 11.31
CA ARG A 41 -11.26 -27.56 10.07
C ARG A 41 -12.61 -28.26 10.18
N GLU A 42 -13.68 -27.48 10.33
CA GLU A 42 -15.01 -28.02 10.62
C GLU A 42 -16.03 -27.64 9.56
N MET A 43 -16.88 -28.60 9.18
CA MET A 43 -18.00 -28.36 8.28
C MET A 43 -19.15 -27.71 9.07
N THR A 44 -19.58 -26.52 8.66
CA THR A 44 -20.59 -25.75 9.41
C THR A 44 -21.86 -25.52 8.59
N PRO A 45 -23.04 -25.44 9.23
CA PRO A 45 -24.24 -24.97 8.54
C PRO A 45 -24.18 -23.47 8.19
N ILE A 46 -23.30 -22.71 8.83
CA ILE A 46 -23.17 -21.25 8.66
C ILE A 46 -22.82 -20.92 7.21
N ASN A 47 -21.85 -21.62 6.62
CA ASN A 47 -21.51 -21.49 5.20
C ASN A 47 -22.19 -22.55 4.31
N GLY A 48 -23.34 -23.09 4.74
CA GLY A 48 -24.12 -24.05 3.97
C GLY A 48 -23.41 -25.39 3.70
N TYR A 49 -22.42 -25.76 4.52
CA TYR A 49 -21.57 -26.93 4.30
C TYR A 49 -20.84 -26.91 2.94
N GLU A 50 -20.50 -25.71 2.44
CA GLU A 50 -19.81 -25.56 1.16
C GLU A 50 -18.29 -25.83 1.26
N TRP A 51 -17.64 -25.48 2.37
CA TRP A 51 -16.23 -25.78 2.66
C TRP A 51 -15.98 -25.95 4.16
N PRO A 52 -14.91 -26.67 4.56
CA PRO A 52 -14.52 -26.72 5.97
C PRO A 52 -13.95 -25.36 6.40
N VAL A 53 -14.45 -24.83 7.51
CA VAL A 53 -14.03 -23.54 8.06
C VAL A 53 -12.81 -23.78 8.96
N PRO A 54 -11.63 -23.22 8.61
CA PRO A 54 -10.45 -23.28 9.47
C PRO A 54 -10.56 -22.28 10.62
N MET A 55 -10.39 -22.72 11.86
CA MET A 55 -10.40 -21.85 13.04
C MET A 55 -9.53 -22.44 14.17
N PRO A 56 -9.08 -21.65 15.17
CA PRO A 56 -8.37 -22.21 16.31
C PRO A 56 -9.19 -23.30 17.03
N LYS A 57 -8.52 -24.31 17.57
CA LYS A 57 -9.17 -25.44 18.27
C LYS A 57 -10.09 -25.00 19.39
N ASP A 58 -9.65 -24.00 20.16
CA ASP A 58 -10.37 -23.45 21.30
C ASP A 58 -11.35 -22.33 20.91
N ALA A 59 -11.45 -21.98 19.62
CA ALA A 59 -12.43 -21.02 19.14
C ALA A 59 -13.82 -21.66 18.95
N ASP A 60 -14.85 -20.85 19.17
CA ASP A 60 -16.25 -21.20 18.95
C ASP A 60 -16.97 -20.05 18.22
N LEU A 61 -17.48 -20.34 17.01
CA LEU A 61 -18.20 -19.37 16.19
C LEU A 61 -19.47 -18.86 16.86
N ASP A 62 -20.15 -19.66 17.69
CA ASP A 62 -21.34 -19.21 18.40
C ASP A 62 -20.99 -18.22 19.52
N LEU A 63 -19.84 -18.39 20.18
CA LEU A 63 -19.36 -17.42 21.18
C LEU A 63 -18.92 -16.11 20.52
N ILE A 64 -18.17 -16.19 19.42
CA ILE A 64 -17.78 -15.01 18.62
C ILE A 64 -19.03 -14.27 18.14
N ARG A 65 -20.03 -15.01 17.64
CA ARG A 65 -21.32 -14.44 17.23
C ARG A 65 -22.01 -13.70 18.37
N ILE A 66 -22.08 -14.29 19.56
CA ILE A 66 -22.68 -13.66 20.74
C ILE A 66 -21.93 -12.37 21.10
N GLU A 67 -20.60 -12.40 21.10
CA GLU A 67 -19.76 -11.22 21.33
C GLU A 67 -20.10 -10.10 20.35
N LEU A 68 -20.13 -10.39 19.05
CA LEU A 68 -20.41 -9.41 17.99
C LEU A 68 -21.85 -8.88 18.04
N LEU A 69 -22.83 -9.73 18.35
CA LEU A 69 -24.22 -9.32 18.57
C LEU A 69 -24.35 -8.37 19.76
N ASN A 70 -23.63 -8.62 20.86
CA ASN A 70 -23.60 -7.73 22.02
C ASN A 70 -22.95 -6.38 21.72
N LEU A 71 -21.97 -6.33 20.82
CA LEU A 71 -21.38 -5.09 20.30
C LEU A 71 -22.31 -4.34 19.34
N GLY A 72 -23.38 -4.99 18.87
CA GLY A 72 -24.40 -4.41 17.99
C GLY A 72 -24.19 -4.66 16.50
N ALA A 73 -23.32 -5.60 16.13
CA ALA A 73 -23.15 -6.00 14.72
C ALA A 73 -24.36 -6.79 14.23
N LYS A 74 -24.74 -6.60 12.96
CA LYS A 74 -25.77 -7.42 12.27
C LYS A 74 -25.16 -8.26 11.16
N TYR A 75 -24.33 -7.64 10.33
CA TYR A 75 -23.59 -8.29 9.24
C TYR A 75 -22.10 -8.18 9.49
N ILE A 76 -21.39 -9.29 9.34
CA ILE A 76 -19.95 -9.38 9.52
C ILE A 76 -19.33 -9.94 8.26
N TRP A 77 -18.23 -9.35 7.82
CA TRP A 77 -17.32 -10.00 6.91
C TRP A 77 -16.18 -10.65 7.70
N LEU A 78 -16.07 -11.96 7.55
CA LEU A 78 -15.02 -12.79 8.12
C LEU A 78 -14.50 -13.66 6.98
N ASP A 79 -13.24 -13.49 6.60
CA ASP A 79 -12.60 -14.13 5.44
C ASP A 79 -12.82 -15.65 5.38
N MET A 80 -12.64 -16.36 6.49
CA MET A 80 -12.81 -17.82 6.57
C MET A 80 -14.24 -18.31 6.32
N LEU A 81 -15.25 -17.44 6.52
CA LEU A 81 -16.66 -17.71 6.26
C LEU A 81 -17.16 -17.10 4.95
N CYS A 82 -16.61 -15.96 4.53
CA CYS A 82 -17.14 -15.18 3.41
C CYS A 82 -16.38 -15.45 2.09
N LEU A 83 -15.18 -16.02 2.19
CA LEU A 83 -14.39 -16.51 1.07
C LEU A 83 -14.34 -18.04 1.11
N ARG A 84 -14.44 -18.66 -0.06
CA ARG A 84 -14.21 -20.11 -0.20
C ARG A 84 -12.81 -20.44 0.30
N GLN A 85 -12.73 -21.38 1.23
CA GLN A 85 -11.46 -21.87 1.76
C GLN A 85 -11.00 -23.13 1.04
N GLU A 86 -9.72 -23.43 1.16
CA GLU A 86 -9.15 -24.67 0.62
C GLU A 86 -9.89 -25.90 1.20
N GLY A 87 -10.38 -26.74 0.29
CA GLY A 87 -11.09 -27.98 0.59
C GLY A 87 -10.21 -29.21 0.41
N GLN A 88 -10.83 -30.38 0.26
CA GLN A 88 -10.09 -31.58 -0.11
C GLN A 88 -9.70 -31.55 -1.59
N GLU A 89 -8.51 -32.06 -1.92
CA GLU A 89 -7.87 -31.94 -3.25
C GLU A 89 -8.70 -32.47 -4.44
N TRP A 90 -9.60 -33.42 -4.21
CA TRP A 90 -10.49 -33.99 -5.23
C TRP A 90 -11.83 -33.25 -5.38
N ASP A 91 -12.04 -32.17 -4.63
CA ASP A 91 -13.28 -31.42 -4.63
C ASP A 91 -13.39 -30.55 -5.89
N ARG A 92 -14.48 -30.74 -6.67
CA ARG A 92 -14.81 -29.86 -7.80
C ARG A 92 -14.94 -28.39 -7.39
N ARG A 93 -15.16 -28.11 -6.11
CA ARG A 93 -15.24 -26.76 -5.53
C ARG A 93 -13.90 -26.03 -5.50
N GLU A 94 -12.78 -26.75 -5.62
CA GLU A 94 -11.44 -26.15 -5.68
C GLU A 94 -11.24 -25.28 -6.92
N ALA A 95 -11.78 -25.70 -8.07
CA ALA A 95 -11.78 -24.88 -9.28
C ALA A 95 -12.60 -23.60 -9.12
N LEU A 96 -13.74 -23.68 -8.43
CA LEU A 96 -14.57 -22.50 -8.11
C LEU A 96 -13.86 -21.55 -7.14
N ARG A 97 -13.19 -22.09 -6.12
CA ARG A 97 -12.37 -21.30 -5.19
C ARG A 97 -11.30 -20.51 -5.92
N LYS A 98 -10.49 -21.18 -6.76
CA LYS A 98 -9.46 -20.52 -7.57
C LYS A 98 -10.05 -19.44 -8.47
N GLU A 99 -11.21 -19.69 -9.07
CA GLU A 99 -11.88 -18.70 -9.93
C GLU A 99 -12.44 -17.50 -9.15
N GLU A 100 -13.00 -17.72 -7.96
CA GLU A 100 -13.47 -16.63 -7.09
C GLU A 100 -12.29 -15.81 -6.54
N TRP A 101 -11.21 -16.47 -6.11
CA TRP A 101 -10.02 -15.82 -5.54
C TRP A 101 -9.33 -14.85 -6.48
N LYS A 102 -9.37 -15.10 -7.80
CA LYS A 102 -8.89 -14.18 -8.83
C LYS A 102 -9.40 -12.76 -8.65
N LEU A 103 -10.65 -12.62 -8.20
CA LEU A 103 -11.30 -11.34 -7.94
C LEU A 103 -11.33 -11.00 -6.46
N ASP A 104 -11.66 -11.98 -5.61
CA ASP A 104 -12.05 -11.70 -4.24
C ASP A 104 -10.86 -11.30 -3.38
N LEU A 105 -9.69 -11.95 -3.53
CA LEU A 105 -8.50 -11.63 -2.74
C LEU A 105 -7.98 -10.20 -2.98
N PRO A 106 -7.82 -9.72 -4.23
CA PRO A 106 -7.50 -8.32 -4.49
C PRO A 106 -8.54 -7.30 -4.01
N THR A 107 -9.76 -7.77 -3.66
CA THR A 107 -10.86 -6.90 -3.20
C THR A 107 -11.08 -6.86 -1.70
N ILE A 108 -10.33 -7.65 -0.93
CA ILE A 108 -10.45 -7.70 0.54
C ILE A 108 -10.35 -6.30 1.16
N GLY A 109 -9.40 -5.47 0.72
CA GLY A 109 -9.21 -4.12 1.25
C GLY A 109 -10.46 -3.23 1.16
N TRP A 110 -11.37 -3.50 0.22
CA TRP A 110 -12.66 -2.81 0.15
C TRP A 110 -13.45 -2.94 1.45
N VAL A 111 -13.47 -4.16 2.00
CA VAL A 111 -14.26 -4.52 3.17
C VAL A 111 -13.82 -3.65 4.34
N TYR A 112 -12.53 -3.53 4.59
CA TYR A 112 -11.98 -2.76 5.70
C TYR A 112 -12.07 -1.25 5.48
N VAL A 113 -11.95 -0.80 4.22
CA VAL A 113 -12.18 0.60 3.83
C VAL A 113 -13.63 1.04 4.04
N LYS A 114 -14.60 0.13 3.90
CA LYS A 114 -16.05 0.42 4.01
C LYS A 114 -16.71 -0.07 5.28
N ALA A 115 -16.03 -0.89 6.07
CA ALA A 115 -16.57 -1.41 7.31
C ALA A 115 -16.89 -0.28 8.29
N ASP A 116 -18.06 -0.35 8.89
CA ASP A 116 -18.47 0.59 9.93
C ASP A 116 -17.56 0.48 11.15
N LYS A 117 -17.17 -0.76 11.50
CA LYS A 117 -16.18 -1.08 12.51
C LYS A 117 -15.38 -2.32 12.10
N VAL A 118 -14.14 -2.38 12.56
CA VAL A 118 -13.29 -3.55 12.41
C VAL A 118 -12.93 -4.07 13.81
N VAL A 119 -13.21 -5.35 14.03
CA VAL A 119 -12.91 -6.07 15.27
C VAL A 119 -11.61 -6.86 15.05
N CYS A 120 -10.61 -6.62 15.88
CA CYS A 120 -9.28 -7.20 15.71
C CYS A 120 -8.98 -8.26 16.78
N TYR A 121 -8.85 -9.51 16.36
CA TYR A 121 -8.36 -10.61 17.20
C TYR A 121 -6.86 -10.81 16.97
N LEU A 122 -6.04 -10.10 17.75
CA LEU A 122 -4.58 -10.03 17.54
C LEU A 122 -3.84 -11.33 17.89
N SER A 123 -4.39 -12.15 18.79
CA SER A 123 -3.80 -13.42 19.24
C SER A 123 -4.45 -14.66 18.61
N GLY A 124 -5.35 -14.46 17.63
CA GLY A 124 -6.09 -15.54 16.97
C GLY A 124 -7.60 -15.42 17.17
N LEU A 125 -8.37 -15.80 16.16
CA LEU A 125 -9.82 -15.63 16.13
C LEU A 125 -10.49 -16.31 17.35
N GLY A 126 -11.28 -15.56 18.11
CA GLY A 126 -11.99 -16.07 19.29
C GLY A 126 -11.11 -16.41 20.49
N LEU A 127 -9.80 -16.17 20.42
CA LEU A 127 -8.87 -16.40 21.52
C LEU A 127 -8.72 -15.16 22.41
N PRO A 128 -8.35 -15.35 23.70
CA PRO A 128 -7.96 -14.24 24.56
C PRO A 128 -6.78 -13.45 23.99
N LEU A 129 -6.84 -12.13 24.14
CA LEU A 129 -5.71 -11.24 23.83
C LEU A 129 -4.56 -11.56 24.79
N SER A 130 -3.47 -12.10 24.25
CA SER A 130 -2.34 -12.59 25.02
C SER A 130 -1.03 -12.26 24.33
N PHE A 131 -0.16 -11.53 25.01
CA PHE A 131 1.24 -11.29 24.67
C PHE A 131 2.05 -11.39 25.97
N ARG A 132 2.80 -12.48 26.10
CA ARG A 132 3.50 -12.90 27.31
C ARG A 132 4.98 -12.57 27.26
N SER A 133 5.58 -12.54 26.07
CA SER A 133 6.99 -12.21 25.87
C SER A 133 7.20 -11.36 24.61
N ASP A 134 8.41 -10.81 24.50
CA ASP A 134 8.85 -10.10 23.31
C ASP A 134 8.81 -10.98 22.05
N ASP A 135 9.03 -12.29 22.20
CA ASP A 135 9.02 -13.26 21.11
C ASP A 135 7.65 -13.34 20.41
N ASP A 136 6.55 -13.10 21.14
CA ASP A 136 5.19 -13.10 20.57
C ASP A 136 5.00 -11.99 19.51
N PHE A 137 5.78 -10.91 19.58
CA PHE A 137 5.76 -9.82 18.59
C PHE A 137 6.69 -10.09 17.40
N GLU A 138 7.68 -10.96 17.58
CA GLU A 138 8.65 -11.33 16.52
C GLU A 138 8.18 -12.56 15.74
N ASP A 139 7.17 -13.28 16.22
CA ASP A 139 6.60 -14.45 15.55
C ASP A 139 6.05 -14.08 14.15
N ASP A 140 6.35 -14.90 13.13
CA ASP A 140 5.86 -14.69 11.76
C ASP A 140 4.32 -14.78 11.66
N GLN A 141 3.67 -15.41 12.64
CA GLN A 141 2.22 -15.50 12.84
C GLN A 141 1.70 -14.39 13.76
N CYS A 142 2.50 -13.44 14.20
CA CYS A 142 1.99 -12.26 14.90
C CYS A 142 1.15 -11.41 13.94
N TRP A 143 0.04 -10.85 14.42
CA TRP A 143 -0.85 -10.00 13.59
C TRP A 143 -0.09 -8.84 12.92
N PHE A 144 0.91 -8.25 13.59
CA PHE A 144 1.73 -7.15 13.06
C PHE A 144 2.63 -7.58 11.89
N ASN A 145 2.96 -8.87 11.80
CA ASN A 145 3.92 -9.41 10.86
C ASN A 145 3.26 -10.02 9.63
N ARG A 146 1.93 -10.12 9.55
CA ARG A 146 1.23 -10.71 8.38
C ARG A 146 1.00 -9.68 7.27
N ALA A 147 1.20 -10.05 6.01
CA ALA A 147 1.01 -9.14 4.88
C ALA A 147 -0.44 -8.66 4.74
N TRP A 148 -1.40 -9.59 4.83
CA TRP A 148 -2.83 -9.30 4.67
C TRP A 148 -3.35 -8.29 5.71
N THR A 149 -2.91 -8.37 6.96
CA THR A 149 -3.43 -7.50 8.04
C THR A 149 -3.08 -6.02 7.87
N LEU A 150 -2.16 -5.65 6.98
CA LEU A 150 -1.83 -4.24 6.72
C LEU A 150 -3.02 -3.49 6.12
N GLN A 151 -3.70 -4.09 5.13
CA GLN A 151 -4.91 -3.48 4.54
C GLN A 151 -6.15 -3.63 5.43
N GLU A 152 -6.06 -4.44 6.47
CA GLU A 152 -7.15 -4.70 7.42
C GLU A 152 -7.14 -3.73 8.60
N THR A 153 -6.10 -2.91 8.73
CA THR A 153 -5.91 -1.99 9.86
C THR A 153 -6.89 -0.82 9.76
N PRO A 154 -7.84 -0.67 10.70
CA PRO A 154 -8.73 0.51 10.75
C PRO A 154 -8.07 1.68 11.51
N ASP A 155 -8.52 2.92 11.29
CA ASP A 155 -8.06 4.06 12.13
C ASP A 155 -8.50 3.92 13.61
N LYS A 156 -9.50 3.07 13.90
CA LYS A 156 -10.04 2.84 15.25
C LYS A 156 -10.45 1.38 15.44
N PRO A 157 -9.49 0.47 15.71
CA PRO A 157 -9.80 -0.95 15.88
C PRO A 157 -10.52 -1.21 17.19
N LEU A 158 -11.49 -2.12 17.17
CA LEU A 158 -12.03 -2.73 18.37
C LEU A 158 -11.21 -3.98 18.68
N ILE A 159 -10.31 -3.89 19.66
CA ILE A 159 -9.49 -5.04 20.06
C ILE A 159 -10.36 -6.04 20.82
N ALA A 160 -10.51 -7.25 20.28
CA ALA A 160 -11.26 -8.35 20.86
C ALA A 160 -10.39 -9.25 21.75
N GLY A 161 -11.03 -10.17 22.47
CA GLY A 161 -10.35 -11.12 23.35
C GLY A 161 -9.82 -10.52 24.67
N LYS A 162 -10.14 -9.26 24.98
CA LYS A 162 -9.78 -8.65 26.28
C LYS A 162 -10.43 -9.42 27.42
N THR A 163 -9.62 -9.90 28.35
CA THR A 163 -10.07 -10.69 29.51
C THR A 163 -10.47 -9.84 30.72
N CYS A 164 -10.27 -8.52 30.65
CA CYS A 164 -10.52 -7.57 31.72
C CYS A 164 -10.84 -6.18 31.14
N ASP A 165 -11.50 -5.34 31.93
CA ASP A 165 -11.77 -3.94 31.58
C ASP A 165 -10.45 -3.16 31.38
N ASP A 166 -10.49 -2.11 30.55
CA ASP A 166 -9.32 -1.31 30.12
C ASP A 166 -8.44 -0.74 31.26
N SER A 167 -8.91 -0.76 32.51
CA SER A 167 -8.19 -0.28 33.70
C SER A 167 -7.40 -1.35 34.47
N VAL A 168 -7.61 -2.63 34.15
CA VAL A 168 -7.01 -3.77 34.83
C VAL A 168 -6.30 -4.63 33.79
N ILE A 169 -5.07 -5.03 34.07
CA ILE A 169 -4.30 -5.95 33.22
C ILE A 169 -4.27 -7.30 33.93
N ASP A 170 -4.71 -8.37 33.26
CA ASP A 170 -4.54 -9.74 33.73
C ASP A 170 -3.13 -10.24 33.36
N GLU A 171 -2.22 -10.22 34.34
CA GLU A 171 -0.81 -10.62 34.17
C GLU A 171 -0.63 -12.08 33.71
N ARG A 172 -1.68 -12.90 33.71
CA ARG A 172 -1.65 -14.24 33.11
C ARG A 172 -1.57 -14.21 31.59
N PHE A 173 -2.09 -13.16 30.96
CA PHE A 173 -2.20 -13.01 29.50
C PHE A 173 -1.35 -11.85 28.97
N MET A 174 -1.19 -10.77 29.74
CA MET A 174 -0.52 -9.56 29.28
C MET A 174 0.22 -8.91 30.44
N THR A 175 1.50 -8.55 30.27
CA THR A 175 2.20 -7.71 31.27
C THR A 175 2.04 -6.23 30.91
N LYS A 176 2.29 -5.32 31.87
CA LYS A 176 2.27 -3.87 31.60
C LYS A 176 3.25 -3.44 30.52
N ASP A 177 4.41 -4.08 30.46
CA ASP A 177 5.43 -3.75 29.46
C ASP A 177 5.04 -4.29 28.07
N MET A 178 4.43 -5.49 28.00
CA MET A 178 3.87 -5.99 26.74
C MET A 178 2.69 -5.17 26.24
N GLN A 179 1.85 -4.64 27.15
CA GLN A 179 0.77 -3.71 26.77
C GLN A 179 1.33 -2.43 26.15
N ARG A 180 2.38 -1.83 26.75
CA ARG A 180 3.05 -0.66 26.16
C ARG A 180 3.64 -0.97 24.79
N ARG A 181 4.29 -2.14 24.66
CA ARG A 181 4.85 -2.59 23.38
C ARG A 181 3.76 -2.79 22.32
N LEU A 182 2.61 -3.34 22.70
CA LEU A 182 1.43 -3.44 21.83
C LEU A 182 0.96 -2.06 21.35
N ASP A 183 0.85 -1.10 22.27
CA ASP A 183 0.45 0.27 21.94
C ASP A 183 1.48 0.94 21.00
N ASP A 184 2.78 0.75 21.25
CA ASP A 184 3.88 1.24 20.42
C ASP A 184 3.89 0.64 19.00
N GLN A 185 3.43 -0.61 18.83
CA GLN A 185 3.28 -1.27 17.53
C GLN A 185 2.02 -0.83 16.78
N LEU A 186 0.93 -0.54 17.51
CA LEU A 186 -0.32 -0.06 16.93
C LEU A 186 -0.21 1.40 16.48
N GLU A 187 0.46 2.26 17.25
CA GLU A 187 0.50 3.70 17.01
C GLU A 187 0.93 4.06 15.58
N PRO A 188 2.04 3.54 15.01
CA PRO A 188 2.43 3.83 13.64
C PRO A 188 1.39 3.39 12.61
N LEU A 189 0.67 2.30 12.86
CA LEU A 189 -0.37 1.79 11.95
C LEU A 189 -1.62 2.65 12.00
N LEU A 190 -1.98 3.19 13.18
CA LEU A 190 -3.12 4.11 13.35
C LEU A 190 -2.84 5.49 12.76
N GLN A 191 -1.58 5.91 12.73
CA GLN A 191 -1.17 7.15 12.07
C GLN A 191 -1.24 7.03 10.54
N ILE A 192 -1.09 5.82 9.99
CA ILE A 192 -1.30 5.56 8.57
C ILE A 192 -2.81 5.57 8.28
N GLN A 193 -3.32 6.73 7.88
CA GLN A 193 -4.72 6.84 7.43
C GLN A 193 -4.90 6.17 6.08
N LEU A 194 -5.37 4.92 6.08
CA LEU A 194 -5.81 4.27 4.86
C LEU A 194 -6.98 5.06 4.23
N PRO A 195 -6.96 5.34 2.92
CA PRO A 195 -7.98 6.18 2.31
C PRO A 195 -9.35 5.48 2.31
N ARG A 196 -10.33 6.07 3.01
CA ARG A 196 -11.68 5.52 3.22
C ARG A 196 -12.64 5.71 2.03
N SER A 197 -12.20 6.44 1.01
CA SER A 197 -12.91 6.58 -0.26
C SER A 197 -11.98 6.97 -1.40
N PHE A 198 -12.34 6.61 -2.63
CA PHE A 198 -11.67 7.08 -3.85
C PHE A 198 -11.59 8.62 -3.92
N ALA A 199 -12.53 9.33 -3.31
CA ALA A 199 -12.52 10.80 -3.24
C ALA A 199 -11.52 11.35 -2.21
N GLU A 200 -11.17 10.57 -1.19
CA GLU A 200 -10.19 10.89 -0.15
C GLU A 200 -8.76 10.49 -0.55
N ILE A 201 -8.59 9.45 -1.37
CA ILE A 201 -7.31 9.10 -2.03
C ILE A 201 -6.66 10.33 -2.68
N GLY A 202 -7.46 11.26 -3.20
CA GLY A 202 -6.99 12.46 -3.88
C GLY A 202 -6.99 13.77 -3.08
N ARG A 203 -7.39 13.80 -1.80
CA ARG A 203 -7.80 15.10 -1.17
C ARG A 203 -7.35 15.44 0.24
N ARG A 204 -6.52 14.68 0.97
CA ARG A 204 -6.12 15.11 2.33
C ARG A 204 -4.62 15.31 2.55
N LEU A 205 -4.38 16.42 3.26
CA LEU A 205 -3.13 16.88 3.86
C LEU A 205 -2.76 15.98 5.03
N GLY A 206 -1.58 15.37 4.97
CA GLY A 206 -1.00 14.64 6.08
C GLY A 206 0.22 13.90 5.57
N THR A 207 1.36 14.12 6.23
CA THR A 207 2.75 13.81 5.87
C THR A 207 3.10 12.47 5.25
N ASP A 208 2.19 11.52 5.10
CA ASP A 208 2.47 10.12 4.77
C ASP A 208 2.26 9.81 3.29
N THR A 209 3.35 9.52 2.59
CA THR A 209 3.35 8.99 1.22
C THR A 209 2.94 7.50 1.25
N ARG A 210 2.56 6.94 0.09
CA ARG A 210 2.30 5.48 0.00
C ARG A 210 3.54 4.65 0.35
N PHE A 211 4.72 5.26 0.36
CA PHE A 211 5.95 4.64 0.85
C PHE A 211 5.91 4.26 2.32
N SER A 212 5.19 4.99 3.19
CA SER A 212 5.02 4.58 4.59
C SER A 212 4.34 3.20 4.67
N LEU A 213 3.34 2.94 3.82
CA LEU A 213 2.67 1.64 3.72
C LEU A 213 3.59 0.57 3.12
N LEU A 214 4.34 0.91 2.07
CA LEU A 214 5.31 -0.02 1.48
C LEU A 214 6.40 -0.41 2.50
N SER A 215 6.90 0.53 3.31
CA SER A 215 7.82 0.24 4.42
C SER A 215 7.23 -0.68 5.49
N GLN A 216 5.92 -0.63 5.72
CA GLN A 216 5.26 -1.60 6.61
C GLN A 216 5.14 -2.97 5.92
N MET A 217 4.83 -3.01 4.63
CA MET A 217 4.77 -4.25 3.84
C MET A 217 6.14 -4.95 3.73
N GLN A 218 7.24 -4.19 3.67
CA GLN A 218 8.61 -4.71 3.69
C GLN A 218 8.88 -5.65 4.87
N LYS A 219 8.39 -5.25 6.06
CA LYS A 219 8.60 -5.97 7.33
C LYS A 219 7.72 -7.20 7.48
N ARG A 220 6.65 -7.30 6.69
CA ARG A 220 5.62 -8.33 6.82
C ARG A 220 6.00 -9.61 6.08
N LYS A 221 5.32 -10.69 6.41
CA LYS A 221 5.48 -12.05 5.92
C LYS A 221 4.20 -12.47 5.20
N ALA A 222 4.36 -13.26 4.16
CA ALA A 222 3.26 -13.79 3.38
C ALA A 222 3.49 -15.28 3.14
N THR A 223 2.41 -16.05 3.15
CA THR A 223 2.46 -17.47 2.82
C THR A 223 2.76 -17.66 1.33
N ASN A 224 2.06 -16.94 0.46
CA ASN A 224 2.44 -16.79 -0.94
C ASN A 224 3.08 -15.39 -1.14
N PRO A 225 4.29 -15.29 -1.72
CA PRO A 225 4.92 -13.98 -1.95
C PRO A 225 4.04 -12.97 -2.72
N VAL A 226 3.19 -13.43 -3.65
CA VAL A 226 2.24 -12.60 -4.41
C VAL A 226 1.21 -11.92 -3.51
N ASP A 227 0.91 -12.47 -2.34
CA ASP A 227 -0.07 -11.90 -1.41
C ASP A 227 0.35 -10.51 -0.92
N LYS A 228 1.65 -10.23 -0.81
CA LYS A 228 2.13 -8.88 -0.47
C LYS A 228 1.67 -7.86 -1.50
N ILE A 229 1.68 -8.22 -2.78
CA ILE A 229 1.28 -7.35 -3.89
C ILE A 229 -0.24 -7.25 -3.95
N ALA A 230 -0.95 -8.37 -3.75
CA ALA A 230 -2.40 -8.39 -3.69
C ALA A 230 -2.95 -7.52 -2.54
N GLY A 231 -2.27 -7.53 -1.38
CA GLY A 231 -2.59 -6.67 -0.24
C GLY A 231 -2.37 -5.17 -0.49
N LEU A 232 -1.66 -4.79 -1.55
CA LEU A 232 -1.43 -3.40 -1.95
C LEU A 232 -2.44 -2.87 -2.96
N VAL A 233 -3.32 -3.71 -3.52
CA VAL A 233 -4.25 -3.32 -4.60
C VAL A 233 -5.12 -2.13 -4.20
N TYR A 234 -5.74 -2.17 -3.01
CA TYR A 234 -6.57 -1.06 -2.54
C TYR A 234 -5.74 0.14 -2.06
N ILE A 235 -4.56 -0.12 -1.47
CA ILE A 235 -3.63 0.90 -0.98
C ILE A 235 -3.05 1.76 -2.12
N SER A 236 -2.73 1.12 -3.25
CA SER A 236 -2.12 1.76 -4.41
C SER A 236 -3.05 2.73 -5.15
N GLY A 237 -4.36 2.66 -4.91
CA GLY A 237 -5.36 3.44 -5.65
C GLY A 237 -5.59 2.91 -7.07
N ALA A 238 -5.42 1.61 -7.28
CA ALA A 238 -5.59 0.95 -8.57
C ALA A 238 -6.94 1.30 -9.25
N ARG A 239 -6.89 1.72 -10.52
CA ARG A 239 -8.08 2.04 -11.34
C ARG A 239 -8.92 0.80 -11.63
N HIS A 240 -8.21 -0.30 -11.90
CA HIS A 240 -8.74 -1.63 -12.16
C HIS A 240 -8.14 -2.61 -11.15
N ILE A 241 -8.83 -3.70 -10.91
CA ILE A 241 -8.38 -4.74 -9.98
C ILE A 241 -7.59 -5.77 -10.81
N PRO A 242 -6.27 -5.93 -10.58
CA PRO A 242 -5.50 -7.00 -11.19
C PRO A 242 -6.06 -8.37 -10.81
N ILE A 243 -5.88 -9.36 -11.68
CA ILE A 243 -6.29 -10.73 -11.38
C ILE A 243 -5.28 -11.30 -10.39
N TYR A 244 -5.77 -11.90 -9.31
CA TYR A 244 -4.91 -12.70 -8.45
C TYR A 244 -4.60 -14.03 -9.11
N ASP A 245 -3.30 -14.28 -9.31
CA ASP A 245 -2.78 -15.57 -9.73
C ASP A 245 -1.69 -15.98 -8.73
N ALA A 246 -1.91 -17.09 -8.02
CA ALA A 246 -0.97 -17.59 -7.03
C ALA A 246 0.32 -18.16 -7.65
N GLU A 247 0.29 -18.48 -8.95
CA GLU A 247 1.39 -19.09 -9.70
C GLU A 247 2.23 -18.05 -10.46
N GLN A 248 1.76 -16.80 -10.56
CA GLN A 248 2.48 -15.74 -11.22
C GLN A 248 3.72 -15.32 -10.43
N SER A 249 4.75 -14.80 -11.12
CA SER A 249 5.92 -14.26 -10.43
C SER A 249 5.58 -12.95 -9.71
N GLU A 250 6.27 -12.66 -8.61
CA GLU A 250 6.09 -11.39 -7.89
C GLU A 250 6.34 -10.18 -8.79
N GLU A 251 7.30 -10.26 -9.70
CA GLU A 251 7.63 -9.16 -10.61
C GLU A 251 6.54 -8.93 -11.67
N ASP A 252 5.90 -10.00 -12.16
CA ASP A 252 4.78 -9.86 -13.08
C ASP A 252 3.55 -9.30 -12.36
N ALA A 253 3.24 -9.79 -11.15
CA ALA A 253 2.17 -9.26 -10.31
C ALA A 253 2.37 -7.77 -10.00
N TRP A 254 3.60 -7.38 -9.67
CA TRP A 254 3.97 -5.99 -9.39
C TRP A 254 3.81 -5.11 -10.62
N ALA A 255 4.27 -5.57 -11.79
CA ALA A 255 4.11 -4.87 -13.05
C ALA A 255 2.62 -4.67 -13.39
N GLU A 256 1.77 -5.68 -13.18
CA GLU A 256 0.31 -5.55 -13.37
C GLU A 256 -0.31 -4.51 -12.44
N LEU A 257 0.04 -4.53 -11.15
CA LEU A 257 -0.42 -3.54 -10.18
C LEU A 257 0.02 -2.13 -10.57
N MET A 258 1.29 -1.98 -10.94
CA MET A 258 1.86 -0.69 -11.35
C MET A 258 1.17 -0.15 -12.61
N ASN A 259 0.83 -1.00 -13.58
CA ASN A 259 0.12 -0.59 -14.80
C ASN A 259 -1.28 -0.01 -14.57
N VAL A 260 -1.90 -0.31 -13.43
CA VAL A 260 -3.25 0.16 -13.09
C VAL A 260 -3.27 1.24 -12.00
N SER A 261 -2.11 1.63 -11.45
CA SER A 261 -2.00 2.46 -10.25
C SER A 261 -1.31 3.80 -10.50
N ASP A 262 -1.92 4.67 -11.30
CA ASP A 262 -1.26 5.89 -11.79
C ASP A 262 -0.80 6.86 -10.70
N ASP A 263 -1.46 6.86 -9.53
CA ASP A 263 -1.04 7.69 -8.41
C ASP A 263 0.25 7.15 -7.78
N LEU A 264 0.33 5.83 -7.58
CA LEU A 264 1.55 5.16 -7.11
C LEU A 264 2.69 5.29 -8.13
N ARG A 265 2.39 5.14 -9.43
CA ARG A 265 3.35 5.41 -10.52
C ARG A 265 3.94 6.80 -10.42
N ALA A 266 3.09 7.81 -10.21
CA ALA A 266 3.53 9.20 -10.10
C ALA A 266 4.39 9.43 -8.85
N GLU A 267 4.03 8.82 -7.71
CA GLU A 267 4.86 8.89 -6.49
C GLU A 267 6.25 8.28 -6.72
N PHE A 268 6.34 7.08 -7.30
CA PHE A 268 7.63 6.49 -7.65
C PHE A 268 8.43 7.39 -8.58
N PHE A 269 7.82 7.82 -9.68
CA PHE A 269 8.51 8.62 -10.69
C PHE A 269 9.11 9.92 -10.14
N PHE A 270 8.45 10.59 -9.19
CA PHE A 270 8.93 11.88 -8.66
C PHE A 270 9.74 11.80 -7.38
N LEU A 271 9.70 10.68 -6.66
CA LEU A 271 10.29 10.58 -5.33
C LEU A 271 11.30 9.45 -5.19
N TYR A 272 11.15 8.36 -5.95
CA TYR A 272 12.06 7.22 -5.85
C TYR A 272 13.34 7.48 -6.66
N PRO A 273 14.53 7.40 -6.04
CA PRO A 273 15.73 7.96 -6.65
C PRO A 273 16.52 7.02 -7.55
N LYS A 274 16.26 5.71 -7.49
CA LYS A 274 17.01 4.72 -8.26
C LYS A 274 16.25 4.35 -9.52
N PRO A 275 16.93 4.21 -10.67
CA PRO A 275 16.32 3.57 -11.82
C PRO A 275 15.90 2.13 -11.52
N GLY A 276 14.86 1.68 -12.21
CA GLY A 276 14.49 0.27 -12.29
C GLY A 276 15.62 -0.57 -12.86
N ASN A 277 15.79 -1.79 -12.34
CA ASN A 277 16.81 -2.74 -12.81
C ASN A 277 16.30 -3.70 -13.92
N ARG A 278 15.16 -3.39 -14.54
CA ARG A 278 14.54 -4.13 -15.65
C ARG A 278 14.38 -3.24 -16.89
N ASN A 279 13.68 -3.73 -17.92
CA ASN A 279 13.44 -3.01 -19.17
C ASN A 279 12.81 -1.63 -18.98
N GLU A 280 12.00 -1.45 -17.93
CA GLU A 280 11.41 -0.17 -17.55
C GLU A 280 12.30 0.49 -16.50
N SER A 281 13.04 1.51 -16.90
CA SER A 281 14.12 2.11 -16.10
C SER A 281 13.63 3.15 -15.10
N TRP A 282 12.40 3.62 -15.20
CA TRP A 282 11.87 4.70 -14.36
C TRP A 282 11.04 4.20 -13.16
N GLN A 283 10.59 2.94 -13.17
CA GLN A 283 9.85 2.37 -12.04
C GLN A 283 10.70 1.29 -11.34
N PRO A 284 10.65 1.18 -10.01
CA PRO A 284 11.35 0.12 -9.32
C PRO A 284 10.74 -1.25 -9.59
N THR A 285 11.58 -2.27 -9.55
CA THR A 285 11.13 -3.66 -9.47
C THR A 285 10.57 -4.01 -8.10
N TRP A 286 9.84 -5.12 -8.01
CA TRP A 286 9.35 -5.60 -6.73
C TRP A 286 10.51 -5.87 -5.76
N GLN A 287 11.60 -6.46 -6.25
CA GLN A 287 12.81 -6.64 -5.46
C GLN A 287 13.32 -5.32 -4.86
N GLN A 288 13.42 -4.27 -5.68
CA GLN A 288 13.84 -2.94 -5.21
C GLN A 288 12.87 -2.37 -4.17
N VAL A 289 11.56 -2.51 -4.39
CA VAL A 289 10.53 -2.11 -3.42
C VAL A 289 10.67 -2.84 -2.09
N MET A 290 11.15 -4.08 -2.10
CA MET A 290 11.28 -4.89 -0.89
C MET A 290 12.62 -4.67 -0.16
N GLU A 291 13.68 -4.27 -0.86
CA GLU A 291 15.03 -4.15 -0.32
C GLU A 291 15.43 -2.70 0.00
N ASP A 292 14.91 -1.71 -0.75
CA ASP A 292 15.36 -0.34 -0.62
C ASP A 292 14.67 0.44 0.49
N GLU A 293 15.42 1.36 1.09
CA GLU A 293 14.83 2.38 1.96
C GLU A 293 14.05 3.41 1.12
N PHE A 294 12.80 3.65 1.49
CA PHE A 294 12.02 4.69 0.84
C PHE A 294 12.36 6.10 1.32
N PRO A 295 12.20 7.11 0.45
CA PRO A 295 12.30 8.50 0.85
C PRO A 295 11.41 8.81 2.04
N ARG A 296 11.95 9.57 3.00
CA ARG A 296 11.17 9.97 4.17
C ARG A 296 9.94 10.77 3.75
N PRO A 297 8.77 10.54 4.37
CA PRO A 297 7.58 11.29 4.06
C PRO A 297 7.81 12.79 4.31
N GLN A 298 7.52 13.64 3.32
CA GLN A 298 7.70 15.09 3.41
C GLN A 298 6.34 15.80 3.30
N PRO A 299 6.08 16.84 4.11
CA PRO A 299 4.87 17.63 3.97
C PRO A 299 4.78 18.26 2.57
N GLY A 300 3.64 18.09 1.90
CA GLY A 300 3.38 18.71 0.60
C GLY A 300 3.72 17.85 -0.62
N CYS A 301 3.98 16.54 -0.44
CA CYS A 301 4.23 15.58 -1.53
C CYS A 301 2.93 14.95 -2.07
N TRP A 302 2.01 15.76 -2.58
CA TRP A 302 0.72 15.29 -3.12
C TRP A 302 0.48 15.83 -4.52
N GLY A 303 -0.49 15.23 -5.22
CA GLY A 303 -1.03 15.81 -6.46
C GLY A 303 -0.05 15.79 -7.63
N PHE A 304 0.87 14.82 -7.64
CA PHE A 304 1.80 14.63 -8.76
C PHE A 304 1.03 14.50 -10.10
N PRO A 305 1.57 15.07 -11.19
CA PRO A 305 1.00 14.82 -12.50
C PRO A 305 1.06 13.32 -12.79
N ARG A 306 -0.06 12.77 -13.25
CA ARG A 306 -0.20 11.34 -13.51
C ARG A 306 0.80 10.85 -14.55
N VAL A 307 1.42 9.71 -14.27
CA VAL A 307 2.15 8.91 -15.24
C VAL A 307 1.20 7.85 -15.77
N TYR A 308 0.94 7.88 -17.08
CA TYR A 308 -0.04 7.03 -17.71
C TYR A 308 0.63 5.84 -18.37
N TRP A 309 0.07 4.66 -18.13
CA TRP A 309 0.36 3.49 -18.95
C TRP A 309 -0.73 3.29 -20.01
N VAL A 310 -0.33 3.01 -21.24
CA VAL A 310 -1.25 2.60 -22.31
C VAL A 310 -0.71 1.36 -22.99
N ARG A 311 -1.44 0.24 -22.91
CA ARG A 311 -1.04 -1.08 -23.47
C ARG A 311 -0.42 -1.06 -24.87
N LYS A 312 -0.87 -0.16 -25.75
CA LYS A 312 -0.36 -0.05 -27.13
C LYS A 312 0.90 0.79 -27.29
N TRP A 313 1.18 1.68 -26.34
CA TRP A 313 2.15 2.76 -26.50
C TRP A 313 3.18 2.83 -25.36
N GLY A 314 3.01 2.00 -24.32
CA GLY A 314 3.87 2.03 -23.14
C GLY A 314 3.58 3.23 -22.24
N ASP A 315 4.63 3.68 -21.57
CA ASP A 315 4.54 4.71 -20.53
C ASP A 315 4.73 6.12 -21.06
N ARG A 316 3.86 7.01 -20.57
CA ARG A 316 3.93 8.42 -20.91
C ARG A 316 3.65 9.32 -19.72
N TYR A 317 4.42 10.39 -19.70
CA TYR A 317 4.27 11.52 -18.81
C TYR A 317 3.70 12.72 -19.57
N LEU A 318 2.71 13.41 -18.98
CA LEU A 318 2.19 14.68 -19.52
C LEU A 318 2.41 15.80 -18.50
N GLY A 319 3.42 16.64 -18.75
CA GLY A 319 3.71 17.73 -17.85
C GLY A 319 4.88 18.61 -18.27
N PRO A 320 5.37 19.46 -17.37
CA PRO A 320 6.54 20.31 -17.59
C PRO A 320 7.78 19.51 -17.98
N ARG A 321 8.42 19.94 -19.08
CA ARG A 321 9.74 19.46 -19.53
C ARG A 321 10.68 20.64 -19.74
N ILE A 322 11.91 20.50 -19.27
CA ILE A 322 13.05 21.33 -19.65
C ILE A 322 13.95 20.47 -20.53
N ASP A 323 14.06 20.80 -21.81
CA ASP A 323 14.75 19.96 -22.80
C ASP A 323 16.27 19.91 -22.61
N THR A 324 16.87 20.94 -22.01
CA THR A 324 18.31 20.99 -21.80
C THR A 324 18.63 21.84 -20.58
N CYS A 325 19.31 21.23 -19.61
CA CYS A 325 19.86 21.90 -18.44
C CYS A 325 21.18 21.28 -18.03
N THR A 326 21.97 21.99 -17.23
CA THR A 326 23.17 21.45 -16.60
C THR A 326 22.93 21.23 -15.11
N VAL A 327 23.23 20.04 -14.62
CA VAL A 327 23.16 19.67 -13.20
C VAL A 327 24.59 19.45 -12.70
N ARG A 328 24.92 20.02 -11.53
CA ARG A 328 26.24 19.87 -10.89
C ARG A 328 26.15 19.74 -9.38
N GLY A 329 27.15 19.13 -8.77
CA GLY A 329 27.30 19.05 -7.31
C GLY A 329 26.48 17.96 -6.64
N LEU A 330 25.83 17.09 -7.41
CA LEU A 330 25.06 15.95 -6.90
C LEU A 330 25.73 14.59 -7.20
N ALA A 331 27.03 14.59 -7.53
CA ALA A 331 27.75 13.36 -7.85
C ALA A 331 28.33 12.65 -6.61
N ASP A 332 28.69 13.41 -5.56
CA ASP A 332 29.24 12.84 -4.32
C ASP A 332 28.15 12.07 -3.55
N VAL A 333 28.54 11.01 -2.84
CA VAL A 333 27.65 10.12 -2.06
C VAL A 333 27.89 10.24 -0.55
N SER A 334 28.69 11.22 -0.12
CA SER A 334 29.14 11.39 1.28
C SER A 334 28.08 11.96 2.24
N GLU A 335 27.00 12.55 1.72
CA GLU A 335 25.94 13.20 2.51
C GLU A 335 24.55 12.61 2.23
N ASN A 336 23.69 12.57 3.26
CA ASN A 336 22.31 12.09 3.14
C ASN A 336 21.40 13.04 2.33
N ALA A 337 21.63 14.34 2.43
CA ALA A 337 20.98 15.35 1.62
C ALA A 337 22.06 16.14 0.88
N ARG A 338 22.02 16.13 -0.44
CA ARG A 338 23.09 16.65 -1.28
C ARG A 338 22.63 17.90 -1.99
N HIS A 339 23.47 18.94 -1.93
CA HIS A 339 23.18 20.25 -2.49
C HIS A 339 23.92 20.41 -3.81
N GLY A 340 23.18 20.85 -4.83
CA GLY A 340 23.73 21.06 -6.16
C GLY A 340 23.16 22.28 -6.85
N GLU A 341 23.53 22.44 -8.11
CA GLU A 341 23.13 23.55 -8.94
C GLU A 341 22.48 23.05 -10.24
N LEU A 342 21.30 23.59 -10.53
CA LEU A 342 20.59 23.48 -11.80
C LEU A 342 20.78 24.76 -12.59
N THR A 343 21.42 24.67 -13.75
CA THR A 343 21.58 25.79 -14.70
C THR A 343 20.72 25.58 -15.94
N VAL A 344 19.86 26.56 -16.25
CA VAL A 344 18.96 26.55 -17.42
C VAL A 344 19.17 27.78 -18.28
N LYS A 345 19.00 27.62 -19.60
CA LYS A 345 19.13 28.70 -20.58
C LYS A 345 17.76 29.22 -21.00
N LYS A 346 17.60 30.54 -21.08
CA LYS A 346 16.44 31.19 -21.71
C LYS A 346 16.89 31.97 -22.94
N GLY A 347 16.59 31.44 -24.12
CA GLY A 347 17.06 32.01 -25.38
C GLY A 347 18.59 31.99 -25.50
N SER A 348 19.15 32.86 -26.34
CA SER A 348 20.59 32.83 -26.68
C SER A 348 21.52 33.54 -25.69
N ARG A 349 21.03 34.16 -24.60
CA ARG A 349 21.87 35.09 -23.81
C ARG A 349 21.77 35.00 -22.28
N ALA A 350 20.79 34.34 -21.68
CA ALA A 350 20.64 34.33 -20.23
C ALA A 350 20.67 32.91 -19.65
N GLU A 351 21.70 32.63 -18.85
CA GLU A 351 21.77 31.46 -17.98
C GLU A 351 21.23 31.81 -16.60
N TYR A 352 20.46 30.88 -16.03
CA TYR A 352 19.89 31.02 -14.70
C TYR A 352 20.25 29.80 -13.88
N THR A 353 20.87 30.02 -12.72
CA THR A 353 21.27 28.96 -11.80
C THR A 353 20.33 28.93 -10.59
N PHE A 354 19.96 27.73 -10.19
CA PHE A 354 19.10 27.42 -9.05
C PHE A 354 19.77 26.38 -8.18
N GLU A 355 19.71 26.57 -6.88
CA GLU A 355 20.09 25.54 -5.93
C GLU A 355 19.02 24.44 -5.88
N ILE A 356 19.48 23.20 -5.87
CA ILE A 356 18.67 21.99 -5.86
C ILE A 356 19.17 21.06 -4.75
N ILE A 357 18.28 20.17 -4.29
CA ILE A 357 18.56 19.22 -3.22
C ILE A 357 18.12 17.82 -3.64
N ALA A 358 19.01 16.85 -3.52
CA ALA A 358 18.70 15.43 -3.59
C ALA A 358 18.67 14.87 -2.15
N ASP A 359 17.49 14.52 -1.63
CA ASP A 359 17.31 13.98 -0.28
C ASP A 359 17.59 12.46 -0.21
N HIS A 360 18.56 11.99 -1.00
CA HIS A 360 18.96 10.58 -1.13
C HIS A 360 20.44 10.46 -1.51
N SER A 361 21.00 9.27 -1.29
CA SER A 361 22.42 8.96 -1.56
C SER A 361 22.71 8.52 -3.01
N TYR A 362 21.70 8.19 -3.81
CA TYR A 362 21.92 7.73 -5.20
C TYR A 362 22.57 8.83 -6.08
N PRO A 363 23.75 8.60 -6.69
CA PRO A 363 24.52 9.65 -7.35
C PRO A 363 23.85 10.19 -8.61
N ILE A 364 24.00 11.50 -8.84
CA ILE A 364 23.58 12.18 -10.07
C ILE A 364 24.83 12.85 -10.64
N PRO A 365 25.46 12.24 -11.67
CA PRO A 365 26.68 12.79 -12.24
C PRO A 365 26.53 14.23 -12.72
N ASP A 366 27.62 14.98 -12.70
CA ASP A 366 27.65 16.31 -13.30
C ASP A 366 27.48 16.17 -14.82
N GLY A 367 26.50 16.87 -15.40
CA GLY A 367 26.15 16.62 -16.79
C GLY A 367 25.08 17.52 -17.36
N VAL A 368 24.74 17.23 -18.62
CA VAL A 368 23.64 17.86 -19.34
C VAL A 368 22.48 16.87 -19.41
N TYR A 369 21.30 17.33 -18.99
CA TYR A 369 20.13 16.48 -18.81
C TYR A 369 18.86 17.12 -19.38
N THR A 370 17.83 16.29 -19.51
CA THR A 370 16.42 16.69 -19.63
C THR A 370 15.76 16.55 -18.25
N LEU A 371 14.85 17.48 -17.92
CA LEU A 371 14.08 17.39 -16.67
C LEU A 371 12.58 17.27 -16.94
N LEU A 372 11.91 16.42 -16.16
CA LEU A 372 10.45 16.30 -16.12
C LEU A 372 9.95 16.70 -14.72
N GLY A 373 9.08 17.70 -14.63
CA GLY A 373 8.81 18.39 -13.35
C GLY A 373 7.39 18.22 -12.83
N SER A 374 7.22 18.03 -11.53
CA SER A 374 5.92 17.82 -10.88
C SER A 374 5.03 19.07 -10.76
N ILE A 375 5.37 20.18 -11.44
CA ILE A 375 4.93 21.53 -11.08
C ILE A 375 3.44 21.60 -10.78
N SER A 376 3.15 21.75 -9.50
CA SER A 376 1.80 21.90 -9.00
C SER A 376 1.25 23.30 -9.22
N HIS A 377 -0.07 23.35 -9.38
CA HIS A 377 -0.88 24.55 -9.43
C HIS A 377 -1.03 25.22 -8.05
N PHE A 378 -0.66 24.54 -6.96
CA PHE A 378 -0.80 25.08 -5.61
C PHE A 378 0.45 25.87 -5.16
N PRO A 379 0.29 27.03 -4.47
CA PRO A 379 1.40 27.95 -4.19
C PRO A 379 2.42 27.47 -3.14
N GLN A 380 2.14 26.39 -2.41
CA GLN A 380 2.90 25.95 -1.22
C GLN A 380 3.56 24.57 -1.39
N GLU A 381 3.63 24.06 -2.63
CA GLU A 381 4.10 22.69 -2.88
C GLU A 381 5.54 22.67 -3.38
N ARG A 382 6.34 21.76 -2.80
CA ARG A 382 7.70 21.46 -3.24
C ARG A 382 7.65 21.01 -4.71
N THR A 383 8.55 21.56 -5.53
CA THR A 383 8.67 21.13 -6.93
C THR A 383 9.76 20.08 -7.03
N PHE A 384 9.36 18.88 -7.47
CA PHE A 384 10.22 17.75 -7.75
C PHE A 384 10.52 17.70 -9.25
N TRP A 385 11.70 17.22 -9.59
CA TRP A 385 12.18 17.05 -10.94
C TRP A 385 12.80 15.67 -11.07
N VAL A 386 12.38 14.95 -12.10
CA VAL A 386 13.03 13.74 -12.57
C VAL A 386 14.12 14.17 -13.55
N VAL A 387 15.36 13.77 -13.28
CA VAL A 387 16.51 14.03 -14.13
C VAL A 387 16.78 12.80 -14.98
N GLY A 388 17.00 13.01 -16.27
CA GLY A 388 17.23 11.92 -17.20
C GLY A 388 17.75 12.36 -18.55
N ILE A 389 17.88 11.40 -19.45
CA ILE A 389 18.42 11.57 -20.79
C ILE A 389 17.37 11.11 -21.79
N ILE A 390 17.24 11.83 -22.90
CA ILE A 390 16.42 11.38 -24.03
C ILE A 390 17.29 10.48 -24.90
N GLU A 391 16.93 9.21 -25.00
CA GLU A 391 17.60 8.24 -25.86
C GLU A 391 17.12 8.40 -27.32
N GLU A 392 18.08 8.66 -28.20
CA GLU A 392 17.90 8.67 -29.65
C GLU A 392 18.13 7.25 -30.20
N PRO A 393 17.36 6.77 -31.20
CA PRO A 393 16.39 7.50 -32.02
C PRO A 393 14.91 7.37 -31.56
N GLU A 394 14.64 6.67 -30.45
CA GLU A 394 13.27 6.37 -30.00
C GLU A 394 12.58 7.55 -29.30
N GLU A 395 13.33 8.63 -29.01
CA GLU A 395 12.89 9.82 -28.27
C GLU A 395 12.25 9.50 -26.90
N LYS A 396 12.73 8.42 -26.25
CA LYS A 396 12.27 8.02 -24.91
C LYS A 396 13.14 8.60 -23.82
N PHE A 397 12.53 8.93 -22.69
CA PHE A 397 13.21 9.44 -21.51
C PHE A 397 13.66 8.29 -20.63
N GLN A 398 14.97 8.13 -20.49
CA GLN A 398 15.60 7.27 -19.52
C GLN A 398 15.87 8.07 -18.24
N GLU A 399 15.32 7.58 -17.13
CA GLU A 399 15.54 8.18 -15.83
C GLU A 399 16.95 7.94 -15.33
N VAL A 400 17.53 8.98 -14.71
CA VAL A 400 18.78 8.88 -13.96
C VAL A 400 18.49 8.92 -12.46
N SER A 401 17.69 9.88 -12.00
CA SER A 401 17.29 10.04 -10.59
C SER A 401 16.27 11.16 -10.41
N VAL A 402 16.05 11.61 -9.17
CA VAL A 402 15.16 12.73 -8.83
C VAL A 402 15.86 13.79 -7.97
N PHE A 403 15.35 15.02 -7.97
CA PHE A 403 15.73 16.04 -6.98
C PHE A 403 14.59 17.05 -6.80
N ARG A 404 14.68 17.89 -5.78
CA ARG A 404 13.75 19.02 -5.57
C ARG A 404 14.44 20.36 -5.61
N MET A 405 13.65 21.41 -5.84
CA MET A 405 14.10 22.78 -5.67
C MET A 405 14.37 23.06 -4.17
N ALA A 406 15.42 23.84 -3.88
CA ALA A 406 15.82 24.11 -2.50
C ALA A 406 14.80 24.99 -1.71
N ASP A 407 14.11 25.94 -2.38
CA ASP A 407 13.14 26.82 -1.72
C ASP A 407 12.03 27.35 -2.66
N ASP A 408 10.94 27.87 -2.06
CA ASP A 408 9.76 28.38 -2.77
C ASP A 408 10.02 29.63 -3.62
N ARG A 409 11.02 30.45 -3.25
CA ARG A 409 11.39 31.64 -4.01
C ARG A 409 12.02 31.22 -5.34
N LYS A 410 12.84 30.17 -5.33
CA LYS A 410 13.43 29.56 -6.54
C LYS A 410 12.34 28.95 -7.42
N ILE A 411 11.36 28.24 -6.85
CA ILE A 411 10.20 27.73 -7.59
C ILE A 411 9.45 28.87 -8.29
N SER A 412 9.14 29.94 -7.55
CA SER A 412 8.43 31.11 -8.08
C SER A 412 9.21 31.80 -9.20
N ARG A 413 10.54 31.90 -9.07
CA ARG A 413 11.41 32.47 -10.11
C ARG A 413 11.45 31.58 -11.36
N LEU A 414 11.58 30.26 -11.20
CA LEU A 414 11.55 29.31 -12.31
C LEU A 414 10.22 29.37 -13.07
N LYS A 415 9.09 29.41 -12.35
CA LYS A 415 7.74 29.60 -12.92
C LYS A 415 7.65 30.90 -13.74
N LYS A 416 8.16 32.03 -13.23
CA LYS A 416 8.18 33.31 -13.94
C LYS A 416 9.07 33.32 -15.19
N LEU A 417 10.15 32.55 -15.19
CA LEU A 417 11.03 32.47 -16.34
C LEU A 417 10.40 31.71 -17.51
N ASN A 418 9.45 30.82 -17.26
CA ASN A 418 8.74 30.03 -18.27
C ASN A 418 9.71 29.31 -19.23
N VAL A 419 10.69 28.63 -18.64
CA VAL A 419 11.77 27.89 -19.35
C VAL A 419 11.42 26.43 -19.60
N TYR A 420 10.26 25.98 -19.15
CA TYR A 420 9.72 24.65 -19.40
C TYR A 420 8.53 24.75 -20.36
N ARG A 421 8.28 23.68 -21.11
CA ARG A 421 7.06 23.50 -21.92
C ARG A 421 6.26 22.32 -21.40
N LYS A 422 4.94 22.39 -21.51
CA LYS A 422 4.08 21.23 -21.23
C LYS A 422 4.09 20.35 -22.46
N THR A 423 4.55 19.11 -22.32
CA THR A 423 4.62 18.15 -23.42
C THR A 423 4.24 16.75 -22.95
N THR A 424 3.91 15.90 -23.91
CA THR A 424 3.93 14.45 -23.72
C THR A 424 5.37 13.96 -23.90
N THR A 425 5.85 13.15 -22.97
CA THR A 425 7.15 12.48 -23.01
C THR A 425 6.93 11.00 -22.80
N TRP A 426 7.53 10.16 -23.65
CA TRP A 426 7.53 8.71 -23.50
C TRP A 426 8.65 8.30 -22.56
N LEU A 427 8.39 7.36 -21.65
CA LEU A 427 9.36 6.89 -20.67
C LEU A 427 9.95 5.55 -21.13
N LEU A 428 11.22 5.31 -20.79
CA LEU A 428 11.92 4.05 -21.05
C LEU A 428 11.76 3.09 -19.87
#